data_AF-A0A738AQV1-F1
#
_entry.id   AF-A0A738AQV1-F1
#
_cell.length_a   1.000
_cell.length_b   1.000
_cell.length_c   1.000
_cell.angle_alpha   90.00
_cell.angle_beta   90.00
_cell.angle_gamma   90.00
#
_symmetry.space_group_name_H-M   'P 1'
#
loop_
_entity.id
_entity.type
_entity.pdbx_description
1 polymer ?
#
loop_
_entity_poly.entity_id
_entity_poly.type
_entity_poly.pdbx_seq_one_letter_code
_entity_poly.pdbx_strand_id
1 'polypeptide(L)'
;MGSGWHEWPLVLFTVLGQCVAGALIVSGYGWLTTKDDVAKQRIVRSMFFLWLVMGLGFLASIMHLGSPMRAFNSLNRVGASALSNEIAAGSVFFAVGGIWWLVAVLGKMPPVLGKVWLLVSMA
;
A
#
# COMPACT_ATOMS: atom_id res chain seq x y z
N MET A 1 -25.64 19.81 -11.44
CA MET A 1 -24.33 19.14 -11.39
C MET A 1 -24.10 18.76 -9.94
N GLY A 2 -24.26 17.48 -9.60
CA GLY A 2 -24.00 17.00 -8.24
C GLY A 2 -22.56 17.31 -7.91
N SER A 3 -22.34 18.00 -6.80
CA SER A 3 -21.04 18.53 -6.41
C SER A 3 -20.05 17.36 -6.24
N GLY A 4 -18.82 17.51 -6.75
CA GLY A 4 -17.80 16.43 -6.85
C GLY A 4 -17.38 15.76 -5.54
N TRP A 5 -18.01 16.05 -4.41
CA TRP A 5 -17.86 15.41 -3.09
C TRP A 5 -17.97 13.89 -3.14
N HIS A 6 -18.65 13.33 -4.15
CA HIS A 6 -18.75 11.88 -4.34
C HIS A 6 -17.43 11.26 -4.87
N GLU A 7 -16.54 12.04 -5.50
CA GLU A 7 -15.29 11.55 -6.08
C GLU A 7 -14.08 11.79 -5.16
N TRP A 8 -14.17 12.75 -4.23
CA TRP A 8 -13.10 13.08 -3.29
C TRP A 8 -12.49 11.88 -2.56
N PRO A 9 -13.26 10.89 -2.07
CA PRO A 9 -12.69 9.73 -1.38
C PRO A 9 -11.86 8.85 -2.29
N LEU A 10 -12.25 8.75 -3.56
CA LEU A 10 -11.48 8.04 -4.58
C LEU A 10 -10.20 8.81 -4.94
N VAL A 11 -10.29 10.13 -5.12
CA VAL A 11 -9.12 10.99 -5.40
C VAL A 11 -8.10 10.92 -4.26
N LEU A 12 -8.56 10.95 -3.01
CA LEU A 12 -7.68 10.78 -1.85
C LEU A 12 -7.01 9.41 -1.84
N PHE A 13 -7.76 8.35 -2.14
CA PHE A 13 -7.20 7.00 -2.23
C PHE A 13 -6.10 6.91 -3.29
N THR A 14 -6.33 7.42 -4.50
CA THR A 14 -5.35 7.31 -5.60
C THR A 14 -4.12 8.16 -5.34
N VAL A 15 -4.26 9.39 -4.85
CA VAL A 15 -3.13 10.27 -4.55
C VAL A 15 -2.32 9.73 -3.37
N LEU A 16 -2.96 9.34 -2.27
CA LEU A 16 -2.25 8.76 -1.12
C LEU A 16 -1.59 7.44 -1.49
N GLY A 17 -2.26 6.59 -2.27
CA GLY A 17 -1.71 5.33 -2.77
C GLY A 17 -0.45 5.53 -3.61
N GLN A 18 -0.47 6.49 -4.54
CA GLN A 18 0.70 6.86 -5.34
C GLN A 18 1.85 7.43 -4.48
N CYS A 19 1.53 8.26 -3.49
CA CYS A 19 2.54 8.77 -2.53
C CYS A 19 3.18 7.64 -1.73
N VAL A 20 2.38 6.67 -1.25
CA VAL A 20 2.87 5.50 -0.53
C VAL A 20 3.74 4.63 -1.43
N ALA A 21 3.34 4.38 -2.68
CA ALA A 21 4.13 3.63 -3.64
C ALA A 21 5.50 4.30 -3.90
N GLY A 22 5.52 5.61 -4.15
CA GLY A 22 6.77 6.37 -4.32
C GLY A 22 7.65 6.32 -3.07
N ALA A 23 7.06 6.48 -1.88
CA ALA A 23 7.80 6.40 -0.62
C ALA A 23 8.31 4.98 -0.32
N LEU A 24 7.58 3.93 -0.72
CA LEU A 24 8.05 2.54 -0.66
C LEU A 24 9.27 2.35 -1.55
N ILE A 25 9.26 2.89 -2.77
CA ILE A 25 10.40 2.78 -3.68
C ILE A 25 11.64 3.48 -3.09
N VAL A 26 11.49 4.69 -2.57
CA VAL A 26 12.59 5.46 -1.97
C VAL A 26 13.14 4.75 -0.72
N SER A 27 12.26 4.33 0.20
CA SER A 27 12.66 3.62 1.41
C SER A 27 13.26 2.25 1.09
N GLY A 28 12.72 1.53 0.11
CA GLY A 28 13.23 0.25 -0.36
C GLY A 28 14.62 0.37 -0.97
N TYR A 29 14.86 1.38 -1.79
CA TYR A 29 16.20 1.69 -2.31
C TYR A 29 17.19 2.02 -1.18
N GLY A 30 16.77 2.82 -0.20
CA GLY A 30 17.54 3.09 1.01
C GLY A 30 17.91 1.80 1.76
N TRP A 31 16.97 0.88 1.92
CA TRP A 31 17.19 -0.41 2.59
C TRP A 31 18.16 -1.32 1.81
N LEU A 32 18.07 -1.34 0.48
CA LEU A 32 18.95 -2.15 -0.38
C LEU A 32 20.40 -1.66 -0.41
N THR A 33 20.60 -0.35 -0.31
CA THR A 33 21.92 0.30 -0.40
C THR A 33 22.63 0.45 0.94
N THR A 34 21.87 0.56 2.04
CA THR A 34 22.41 0.70 3.39
C THR A 34 23.15 -0.59 3.81
N LYS A 35 24.36 -0.44 4.35
CA LYS A 35 25.15 -1.57 4.90
C LYS A 35 24.97 -1.76 6.40
N ASP A 36 24.62 -0.69 7.12
CA ASP A 36 24.36 -0.72 8.55
C ASP A 36 22.99 -1.34 8.87
N ASP A 37 22.99 -2.38 9.69
CA ASP A 37 21.78 -3.09 10.10
C ASP A 37 20.88 -2.24 11.01
N VAL A 38 21.45 -1.32 11.80
CA VAL A 38 20.67 -0.41 12.66
C VAL A 38 19.89 0.58 11.79
N ALA A 39 20.56 1.21 10.82
CA ALA A 39 19.92 2.08 9.84
C ALA A 39 18.85 1.33 9.01
N LYS A 40 19.10 0.10 8.55
CA LYS A 40 18.09 -0.74 7.88
C LYS A 40 16.85 -0.96 8.74
N GLN A 41 17.03 -1.34 10.00
CA GLN A 41 15.94 -1.54 10.93
C GLN A 41 15.15 -0.25 11.18
N ARG A 42 15.83 0.90 11.24
CA ARG A 42 15.16 2.21 11.34
C ARG A 42 14.30 2.50 10.11
N ILE A 43 14.81 2.24 8.90
CA ILE A 43 14.03 2.38 7.65
C ILE A 43 12.78 1.50 7.71
N VAL A 44 12.93 0.20 7.98
CA VAL A 44 11.81 -0.73 8.07
C VAL A 44 10.79 -0.28 9.11
N ARG A 45 11.21 0.15 10.30
CA ARG A 45 10.29 0.66 11.34
C ARG A 45 9.56 1.93 10.90
N SER A 46 10.24 2.86 10.21
CA SER A 46 9.60 4.09 9.72
C SER A 46 8.54 3.84 8.64
N MET A 47 8.62 2.72 7.90
CA MET A 47 7.61 2.35 6.91
C MET A 47 6.23 2.09 7.54
N PHE A 48 6.13 1.95 8.87
CA PHE A 48 4.86 1.96 9.58
C PHE A 48 3.93 3.11 9.14
N PHE A 49 4.48 4.32 9.00
CA PHE A 49 3.69 5.49 8.60
C PHE A 49 3.18 5.39 7.16
N LEU A 50 3.92 4.72 6.27
CA LEU A 50 3.48 4.48 4.90
C LEU A 50 2.26 3.57 4.89
N TRP A 51 2.29 2.48 5.66
CA TRP A 51 1.17 1.56 5.77
C TRP A 51 -0.02 2.17 6.51
N LEU A 52 0.22 3.03 7.50
CA LEU A 52 -0.83 3.81 8.15
C LEU A 52 -1.56 4.70 7.15
N VAL A 53 -0.82 5.48 6.35
CA VAL A 53 -1.39 6.37 5.33
C VAL A 53 -2.17 5.58 4.28
N MET A 54 -1.63 4.44 3.81
CA MET A 54 -2.35 3.57 2.88
C MET A 54 -3.65 3.04 3.48
N GLY A 55 -3.61 2.58 4.73
CA GLY A 55 -4.79 2.11 5.45
C GLY A 55 -5.87 3.19 5.59
N LEU A 56 -5.47 4.43 5.87
CA LEU A 56 -6.39 5.57 5.91
C LEU A 56 -7.00 5.87 4.53
N GLY A 57 -6.22 5.77 3.45
CA GLY A 57 -6.72 5.90 2.08
C GLY A 57 -7.79 4.85 1.75
N PHE A 58 -7.59 3.60 2.18
CA PHE A 58 -8.59 2.53 2.06
C PHE A 58 -9.85 2.79 2.89
N LEU A 59 -9.70 3.22 4.13
CA LEU A 59 -10.84 3.53 4.99
C LEU A 59 -11.67 4.66 4.39
N ALA A 60 -11.03 5.72 3.90
CA ALA A 60 -11.71 6.82 3.22
C ALA A 60 -12.50 6.33 1.99
N SER A 61 -11.90 5.48 1.15
CA SER A 61 -12.56 4.97 -0.06
C SER A 61 -13.77 4.09 0.26
N ILE A 62 -13.71 3.26 1.31
CA ILE A 62 -14.80 2.35 1.67
C ILE A 62 -15.91 3.06 2.45
N MET A 63 -15.57 3.98 3.36
CA MET A 63 -16.56 4.72 4.16
C MET A 63 -17.52 5.54 3.29
N HIS A 64 -17.05 5.97 2.13
CA HIS A 64 -17.84 6.69 1.16
C HIS A 64 -18.92 5.83 0.45
N LEU A 65 -18.72 4.51 0.33
CA LEU A 65 -19.69 3.62 -0.32
C LEU A 65 -20.94 3.32 0.51
N GLY A 66 -21.00 3.77 1.76
CA GLY A 66 -22.13 3.58 2.70
C GLY A 66 -22.21 2.18 3.31
N SER A 67 -21.63 1.14 2.70
CA SER A 67 -21.48 -0.19 3.33
C SER A 67 -20.19 -0.89 2.87
N PRO A 68 -19.34 -1.38 3.78
CA PRO A 68 -18.10 -2.10 3.44
C PRO A 68 -18.31 -3.33 2.55
N MET A 69 -19.46 -4.00 2.66
CA MET A 69 -19.78 -5.17 1.82
C MET A 69 -19.83 -4.86 0.32
N ARG A 70 -20.09 -3.61 -0.07
CA ARG A 70 -20.07 -3.18 -1.48
C ARG A 70 -18.67 -3.14 -2.07
N ALA A 71 -17.63 -3.02 -1.24
CA ALA A 71 -16.25 -3.11 -1.71
C ALA A 71 -15.96 -4.50 -2.28
N PHE A 72 -16.50 -5.57 -1.68
CA PHE A 72 -16.37 -6.93 -2.23
C PHE A 72 -17.12 -7.10 -3.57
N ASN A 73 -18.27 -6.44 -3.74
CA ASN A 73 -18.96 -6.43 -5.03
C ASN A 73 -18.15 -5.71 -6.11
N SER A 74 -17.33 -4.72 -5.74
CA SER A 74 -16.39 -4.09 -6.66
C SER A 74 -15.37 -5.10 -7.20
N LEU A 75 -14.88 -6.03 -6.37
CA LEU A 75 -13.92 -7.06 -6.79
C LEU A 75 -14.49 -8.01 -7.86
N ASN A 76 -15.80 -8.25 -7.89
CA ASN A 76 -16.44 -9.04 -8.95
C ASN A 76 -16.39 -8.36 -10.33
N ARG A 77 -15.96 -7.09 -10.41
CA ARG A 77 -15.82 -6.32 -11.65
C ARG A 77 -14.36 -6.01 -12.01
N VAL A 78 -13.39 -6.70 -11.39
CA VAL A 78 -11.99 -6.62 -11.80
C VAL A 78 -11.88 -7.02 -13.28
N GLY A 79 -11.16 -6.23 -14.06
CA GLY A 79 -11.03 -6.36 -15.51
C GLY A 79 -12.10 -5.61 -16.31
N ALA A 80 -13.26 -5.30 -15.72
CA ALA A 80 -14.36 -4.60 -16.39
C ALA A 80 -14.48 -3.11 -16.03
N SER A 81 -13.89 -2.69 -14.90
CA SER A 81 -13.95 -1.30 -14.43
C SER A 81 -12.59 -0.80 -13.95
N ALA A 82 -12.19 0.38 -14.42
CA ALA A 82 -10.95 1.05 -13.99
C ALA A 82 -10.91 1.26 -12.47
N LEU A 83 -12.03 1.70 -11.88
CA LEU A 83 -12.19 1.87 -10.44
C LEU A 83 -11.94 0.58 -9.65
N SER A 84 -12.49 -0.53 -10.14
CA SER A 84 -12.32 -1.84 -9.50
C SER A 84 -10.87 -2.31 -9.59
N ASN A 85 -10.23 -2.10 -10.75
CA ASN A 85 -8.82 -2.43 -10.94
C ASN A 85 -7.91 -1.64 -10.00
N GLU A 86 -8.16 -0.35 -9.80
CA GLU A 86 -7.38 0.48 -8.88
C GLU A 86 -7.49 0.00 -7.42
N ILE A 87 -8.71 -0.29 -6.94
CA ILE A 87 -8.93 -0.78 -5.58
C ILE A 87 -8.29 -2.17 -5.40
N ALA A 88 -8.44 -3.05 -6.39
CA ALA A 88 -7.83 -4.38 -6.37
C ALA A 88 -6.30 -4.31 -6.37
N ALA A 89 -5.71 -3.51 -7.25
CA ALA A 89 -4.26 -3.31 -7.35
C ALA A 89 -3.70 -2.71 -6.05
N GLY A 90 -4.34 -1.68 -5.49
CA GLY A 90 -3.96 -1.12 -4.21
C GLY A 90 -4.04 -2.15 -3.08
N SER A 91 -5.03 -3.06 -3.11
CA SER A 91 -5.23 -4.05 -2.06
C SER A 91 -4.12 -5.11 -2.10
N VAL A 92 -3.76 -5.54 -3.32
CA VAL A 92 -2.62 -6.43 -3.55
C VAL A 92 -1.33 -5.75 -3.11
N PHE A 93 -1.09 -4.50 -3.50
CA PHE A 93 0.07 -3.72 -3.10
C PHE A 93 0.20 -3.61 -1.57
N PHE A 94 -0.89 -3.25 -0.87
CA PHE A 94 -0.92 -3.16 0.58
C PHE A 94 -0.67 -4.49 1.27
N ALA A 95 -1.25 -5.59 0.74
CA ALA A 95 -1.02 -6.92 1.28
C ALA A 95 0.43 -7.38 1.07
N VAL A 96 0.94 -7.30 -0.17
CA VAL A 96 2.29 -7.77 -0.53
C VAL A 96 3.36 -6.98 0.23
N GLY A 97 3.29 -5.65 0.21
CA GLY A 97 4.26 -4.80 0.89
C GLY A 97 4.07 -4.73 2.41
N GLY A 98 2.83 -4.71 2.90
CA GLY A 98 2.52 -4.67 4.33
C GLY A 98 2.90 -5.97 5.05
N ILE A 99 2.69 -7.14 4.42
CA ILE A 99 3.13 -8.43 4.97
C ILE A 99 4.65 -8.50 4.97
N TRP A 100 5.31 -8.07 3.89
CA TRP A 100 6.77 -7.98 3.85
C TRP A 100 7.31 -7.16 5.02
N TRP A 101 6.73 -5.97 5.23
CA TRP A 101 7.10 -5.07 6.32
C TRP A 101 6.89 -5.70 7.69
N LEU A 102 5.75 -6.36 7.90
CA LEU A 102 5.44 -7.01 9.17
C LEU A 102 6.47 -8.11 9.50
N VAL A 103 6.79 -8.98 8.54
CA VAL A 103 7.79 -10.04 8.72
C VAL A 103 9.18 -9.44 8.97
N ALA A 104 9.53 -8.34 8.31
CA ALA A 104 10.78 -7.63 8.49
C ALA A 104 10.90 -6.98 9.88
N VAL A 105 9.85 -6.33 10.37
CA VAL A 105 9.79 -5.74 11.73
C VAL A 105 9.90 -6.83 12.80
N LEU A 106 9.29 -7.98 12.58
CA LEU A 106 9.36 -9.13 13.50
C LEU A 106 10.74 -9.80 13.55
N GLY A 107 11.69 -9.37 12.70
CA GLY A 107 13.04 -9.96 12.64
C GLY A 107 13.06 -11.38 12.10
N LYS A 108 11.96 -11.84 11.49
CA LYS A 108 11.82 -13.21 10.95
C LYS A 108 12.17 -13.32 9.47
N MET A 109 12.63 -12.23 8.86
CA MET A 109 12.88 -12.14 7.42
C MET A 109 14.27 -12.68 7.05
N PRO A 110 14.37 -13.76 6.24
CA PRO A 110 15.64 -14.18 5.66
C PRO A 110 16.21 -13.10 4.73
N PRO A 111 17.53 -12.83 4.71
CA PRO A 111 18.11 -11.71 3.96
C PRO A 111 17.82 -11.72 2.45
N VAL A 112 17.88 -12.89 1.81
CA VAL A 112 17.63 -13.05 0.37
C VAL A 112 16.15 -12.90 0.06
N LEU A 113 15.28 -13.55 0.85
CA LEU A 113 13.83 -13.44 0.70
C LEU A 113 13.37 -11.99 0.89
N GLY A 114 13.90 -11.30 1.89
CA GLY A 114 13.59 -9.90 2.15
C GLY A 114 13.93 -9.01 0.96
N LYS A 115 15.08 -9.21 0.31
CA LYS A 115 15.45 -8.45 -0.90
C LYS A 115 14.53 -8.72 -2.08
N VAL A 116 14.32 -9.99 -2.42
CA VAL A 116 13.51 -10.39 -3.58
C VAL A 116 12.06 -9.93 -3.41
N TRP A 117 11.48 -10.14 -2.23
CA TRP A 117 10.11 -9.72 -1.96
C TRP A 117 9.99 -8.19 -1.95
N LEU A 118 10.93 -7.46 -1.37
CA LEU A 118 10.91 -5.99 -1.44
C LEU A 118 10.91 -5.49 -2.89
N LEU A 119 11.72 -6.08 -3.76
CA LEU A 119 11.74 -5.74 -5.18
C LEU A 119 10.42 -6.03 -5.87
N VAL A 120 9.77 -7.15 -5.54
CA VAL A 120 8.41 -7.47 -6.03
C VAL A 120 7.39 -6.44 -5.55
N SER A 121 7.49 -5.98 -4.30
CA SER A 121 6.59 -4.95 -3.75
C SER A 121 6.78 -3.57 -4.39
N MET A 122 7.91 -3.32 -5.06
CA MET A 122 8.24 -2.06 -5.73
C MET A 122 7.84 -2.04 -7.21
N ALA A 123 7.40 -3.17 -7.77
CA ALA A 123 6.97 -3.34 -9.16
C ALA A 123 5.46 -3.08 -9.31
#